data_AF-N8VC32-F1
#
_entry.id   AF-N8VC32-F1
#
_cell.length_a   1.000
_cell.length_b   1.000
_cell.length_c   1.000
_cell.angle_alpha   90.00
_cell.angle_beta   90.00
_cell.angle_gamma   90.00
#
_symmetry.space_group_name_H-M   'P 1'
#
loop_
_entity.id
_entity.type
_entity.pdbx_description
1 polymer ?
#
loop_
_entity_poly.entity_id
_entity_poly.type
_entity_poly.pdbx_seq_one_letter_code
_entity_poly.pdbx_strand_id
1 'polypeptide(L)' 'MEKIYQKLVDYFGGQIATATALAISQSTISGYVSGRWNMSEKVAFRAEKATLGKFKAVDLCPSLKEFQDLIA' A
#
# COMPACT_ATOMS: atom_id res chain seq x y z
N MET A 1 -14.51 -4.45 -8.90
CA MET A 1 -13.58 -3.31 -8.83
C MET A 1 -12.45 -3.73 -7.89
N GLU A 2 -11.31 -4.16 -8.44
CA GLU A 2 -10.19 -4.59 -7.59
C GLU A 2 -9.58 -3.39 -6.90
N LYS A 3 -9.70 -3.34 -5.58
CA LYS A 3 -9.06 -2.34 -4.72
C LYS A 3 -7.54 -2.48 -4.89
N ILE A 4 -6.81 -1.38 -5.06
CA ILE A 4 -5.34 -1.36 -5.26
C ILE A 4 -4.57 -2.22 -4.24
N TYR A 5 -5.09 -2.31 -3.01
CA TYR A 5 -4.55 -3.16 -1.95
C TYR A 5 -4.64 -4.66 -2.25
N GLN A 6 -5.69 -5.13 -2.96
CA GLN A 6 -5.78 -6.54 -3.38
C GLN A 6 -4.68 -6.86 -4.39
N LYS A 7 -4.47 -5.98 -5.38
CA LYS A 7 -3.37 -6.14 -6.36
C LYS A 7 -1.99 -6.16 -5.70
N LEU A 8 -1.80 -5.33 -4.68
CA LEU A 8 -0.57 -5.33 -3.89
C LEU A 8 -0.39 -6.67 -3.15
N VAL A 9 -1.47 -7.20 -2.57
CA VAL A 9 -1.47 -8.50 -1.89
C VAL A 9 -1.15 -9.63 -2.85
N ASP A 10 -1.75 -9.62 -4.04
CA ASP A 10 -1.52 -10.63 -5.06
C ASP A 10 -0.07 -10.58 -5.59
N TYR A 11 0.49 -9.37 -5.72
CA TYR A 11 1.90 -9.19 -6.11
C TYR A 11 2.88 -9.88 -5.14
N PHE A 12 2.62 -9.80 -3.83
CA PHE A 12 3.47 -10.46 -2.83
C PHE A 12 3.08 -11.92 -2.57
N GLY A 13 2.00 -12.43 -3.19
CA GLY A 13 1.55 -13.82 -3.00
C GLY A 13 0.72 -14.04 -1.73
N GLY A 14 0.10 -13.00 -1.17
CA GLY A 14 -0.83 -13.11 -0.05
C GLY A 14 -0.61 -12.10 1.07
N GLN A 15 -1.56 -12.04 2.01
CA GLN A 15 -1.58 -11.00 3.05
C GLN A 15 -0.43 -11.13 4.04
N ILE A 16 0.00 -12.35 4.37
CA ILE A 16 1.14 -12.60 5.28
C ILE A 16 2.44 -12.14 4.60
N ALA A 17 2.68 -12.55 3.35
CA ALA A 17 3.86 -12.15 2.60
C ALA A 17 3.93 -10.62 2.41
N THR A 18 2.78 -9.99 2.14
CA THR A 18 2.67 -8.52 2.08
C THR A 18 3.01 -7.88 3.43
N ALA A 19 2.46 -8.39 4.53
CA ALA A 19 2.72 -7.87 5.86
C ALA A 19 4.22 -7.93 6.23
N THR A 20 4.87 -9.05 5.90
CA THR A 20 6.32 -9.22 6.05
C THR A 20 7.09 -8.24 5.19
N ALA A 21 6.76 -8.11 3.90
CA ALA A 21 7.43 -7.19 2.97
C ALA A 21 7.29 -5.72 3.40
N LEU A 22 6.16 -5.34 4.01
CA LEU A 22 5.89 -3.97 4.46
C LEU A 22 6.25 -3.73 5.94
N ALA A 23 6.75 -4.75 6.64
CA ALA A 23 7.07 -4.74 8.08
C ALA A 23 5.90 -4.20 8.94
N ILE A 24 4.71 -4.78 8.76
CA ILE A 24 3.47 -4.53 9.52
C ILE A 24 2.76 -5.85 9.84
N SER A 25 1.64 -5.83 10.58
CA SER A 25 0.86 -7.04 10.85
C SER A 25 -0.06 -7.42 9.69
N GLN A 26 -0.37 -8.71 9.58
CA GLN A 26 -1.35 -9.21 8.59
C GLN A 26 -2.75 -8.62 8.84
N SER A 27 -3.13 -8.36 10.09
CA SER A 27 -4.39 -7.70 10.43
C SER A 27 -4.50 -6.29 9.83
N THR A 28 -3.39 -5.55 9.75
CA THR A 28 -3.34 -4.25 9.08
C THR A 28 -3.62 -4.38 7.57
N ILE A 29 -3.03 -5.38 6.92
CA ILE A 29 -3.28 -5.69 5.50
C ILE A 29 -4.74 -6.07 5.26
N SER A 30 -5.32 -6.91 6.11
CA SER A 30 -6.74 -7.27 6.05
C SER A 30 -7.64 -6.03 6.16
N GLY A 31 -7.29 -5.09 7.03
CA GLY A 31 -7.96 -3.79 7.14
C GLY A 31 -7.90 -2.97 5.84
N TYR A 32 -6.76 -2.97 5.14
CA TYR A 32 -6.64 -2.31 3.84
C TYR A 32 -7.53 -2.98 2.78
N VAL A 33 -7.44 -4.30 2.62
CA VAL A 33 -8.21 -5.05 1.60
C VAL A 33 -9.72 -4.93 1.83
N SER A 34 -10.17 -5.01 3.09
CA SER A 34 -11.57 -4.80 3.45
C SER A 34 -12.03 -3.35 3.26
N GLY A 35 -11.10 -2.38 3.22
CA GLY A 35 -11.40 -0.95 3.12
C GLY A 35 -11.77 -0.31 4.45
N ARG A 36 -11.39 -0.92 5.57
CA ARG A 36 -11.64 -0.40 6.92
C ARG A 36 -10.84 0.88 7.20
N TRP A 37 -9.62 0.96 6.68
CA TRP A 37 -8.75 2.12 6.79
C TRP A 37 -7.81 2.19 5.58
N ASN A 38 -7.19 3.35 5.37
CA ASN A 38 -6.22 3.57 4.31
C ASN A 38 -4.79 3.32 4.79
N MET A 39 -3.88 3.09 3.85
CA MET A 39 -2.45 2.99 4.12
C MET A 39 -1.90 4.35 4.53
N SER A 40 -1.07 4.39 5.58
CA SER A 40 -0.35 5.61 5.95
C SER A 40 0.82 5.87 5.01
N GLU A 41 1.31 7.10 5.00
CA GLU A 41 2.41 7.57 4.15
C GLU A 41 3.64 6.67 4.31
N LYS A 42 3.99 6.34 5.56
CA LYS A 42 5.13 5.47 5.90
C LYS A 42 5.00 4.09 5.28
N VAL A 43 3.82 3.47 5.32
CA VAL A 43 3.60 2.13 4.76
C VAL A 43 3.53 2.19 3.24
N ALA A 44 2.95 3.25 2.67
CA ALA A 44 2.89 3.48 1.24
C ALA A 44 4.28 3.63 0.62
N PHE A 45 5.20 4.37 1.26
CA PHE A 45 6.59 4.44 0.83
C PHE A 45 7.31 3.08 0.91
N ARG A 46 7.06 2.29 1.97
CA ARG A 46 7.62 0.93 2.05
C ARG A 46 7.12 0.06 0.90
N ALA A 47 5.84 0.15 0.58
CA ALA A 47 5.25 -0.59 -0.53
C ALA A 47 5.85 -0.17 -1.87
N GLU A 48 6.06 1.12 -2.10
CA GLU A 48 6.72 1.58 -3.32
C GLU A 48 8.15 1.04 -3.44
N LYS A 49 8.94 1.09 -2.36
CA LYS A 49 10.32 0.57 -2.38
C LYS A 49 10.36 -0.95 -2.52
N ALA A 50 9.51 -1.68 -1.81
CA ALA A 50 9.44 -3.15 -1.86
C ALA A 50 8.93 -3.67 -3.22
N THR A 51 8.20 -2.84 -3.98
CA THR A 51 7.67 -3.18 -5.30
C THR A 51 8.46 -2.55 -6.45
N LEU A 52 9.62 -1.94 -6.15
CA LEU A 52 10.47 -1.24 -7.12
C LEU A 52 9.69 -0.21 -7.96
N GLY A 53 8.74 0.49 -7.34
CA GLY A 53 7.95 1.53 -8.01
C GLY A 53 6.72 1.02 -8.77
N LYS A 54 6.43 -0.29 -8.77
CA LYS A 54 5.23 -0.84 -9.42
C LYS A 54 3.93 -0.33 -8.78
N PHE A 55 3.94 -0.10 -7.47
CA PHE A 55 2.85 0.56 -6.75
C PHE A 55 3.38 1.86 -6.16
N LYS A 56 2.86 3.01 -6.61
CA LYS A 56 3.33 4.31 -6.13
C LYS A 56 2.71 4.64 -4.78
N ALA A 57 3.47 5.31 -3.92
CA ALA A 57 2.98 5.72 -2.61
C ALA A 57 1.73 6.61 -2.73
N VAL A 58 1.69 7.50 -3.72
CA VAL A 58 0.54 8.39 -4.02
C VAL A 58 -0.74 7.64 -4.43
N ASP A 59 -0.61 6.45 -5.00
CA ASP A 59 -1.76 5.62 -5.37
C ASP A 59 -2.28 4.81 -4.18
N LEU A 60 -1.39 4.46 -3.25
CA LEU A 60 -1.69 3.68 -2.05
C LEU A 60 -2.16 4.54 -0.87
N CYS A 61 -1.79 5.81 -0.83
CA CYS A 61 -2.06 6.71 0.28
C CYS A 61 -2.80 7.97 -0.22
N PRO A 62 -4.12 8.08 0.04
CA PRO A 62 -4.90 9.22 -0.45
C PRO A 62 -4.40 10.58 0.03
N SER A 63 -3.86 10.69 1.25
CA SER A 63 -3.31 11.95 1.78
C SER A 63 -2.10 12.44 0.98
N LEU A 64 -1.35 11.54 0.32
CA LEU A 64 -0.20 11.92 -0.51
C LEU A 64 -0.61 12.58 -1.83
N LYS A 65 -1.86 12.40 -2.30
CA LYS A 65 -2.33 13.04 -3.54
C LYS A 65 -2.32 14.56 -3.46
N GLU A 66 -2.63 15.11 -2.28
CA GLU A 66 -2.61 16.56 -2.05
C GLU A 66 -1.21 17.17 -2.21
N PHE A 67 -0.16 16.34 -2.06
CA PHE A 67 1.24 16.77 -2.20
C PHE A 67 1.85 16.41 -3.56
N GLN A 68 1.12 15.72 -4.44
CA GLN A 68 1.64 15.29 -5.74
C GLN A 68 1.98 16.49 -6.64
N ASP A 69 1.21 17.57 -6.53
CA ASP A 69 1.40 18.79 -7.31
C ASP A 69 2.48 19.73 -6.74
N LEU A 70 3.00 19.45 -5.54
CA LEU A 70 4.02 20.27 -4.87
C LEU A 70 5.46 19.86 -5.21
N ILE A 71 5.65 18.72 -5.87
CA ILE A 71 6.97 18.15 -6.22
C ILE A 71 7.12 18.03 -7.75
N ALA A 72 6.32 18.77 -8.52
CA ALA A 72 6.37 18.79 -9.99
C ALA A 72 7.53 19.64 -10.52
#